data_AF-A0A4Q3SPY4-F1
#
_entry.id   AF-A0A4Q3SPY4-F1
#
_cell.length_a   1.000
_cell.length_b   1.000
_cell.length_c   1.000
_cell.angle_alpha   90.00
_cell.angle_beta   90.00
_cell.angle_gamma   90.00
#
_symmetry.space_group_name_H-M   'P 1'
#
loop_
_entity.id
_entity.type
_entity.pdbx_description
1 polymer ?
#
loop_
_entity_poly.entity_id
_entity_poly.type
_entity_poly.pdbx_seq_one_letter_code
_entity_poly.pdbx_strand_id
1 'polypeptide(L)'
;MLKKIPAALAVLALATPAAAHEVWLERDGAGAARVYLGEPAEAVPPGGDPEFAKLKTPIVFTASQDKPAALTRKADHLEAAVSGPGDVRLVDGSVFAPWKGNGGALEGAMYHARAGRSETRTALDLEIAPVAPNSDAFVVAYKGKPL
;
A
#
# COMPACT_ATOMS: atom_id res chain seq x y z
N MET A 1 -24.83 -25.94 -30.16
CA MET A 1 -23.87 -25.10 -29.41
C MET A 1 -24.49 -24.39 -28.19
N LEU A 2 -25.81 -24.31 -28.05
CA LEU A 2 -26.51 -23.61 -26.94
C LEU A 2 -26.52 -24.33 -25.57
N LYS A 3 -26.30 -25.65 -25.52
CA LYS A 3 -26.36 -26.47 -24.28
C LYS A 3 -25.21 -26.25 -23.29
N LYS A 4 -24.15 -25.52 -23.67
CA LYS A 4 -22.98 -25.25 -22.80
C LYS A 4 -23.08 -23.92 -22.04
N ILE A 5 -24.02 -23.05 -22.41
CA ILE A 5 -24.26 -21.75 -21.79
C ILE A 5 -24.69 -21.86 -20.30
N PRO A 6 -25.65 -22.73 -19.91
CA PRO A 6 -26.04 -22.81 -18.50
C PRO A 6 -24.93 -23.36 -17.59
N ALA A 7 -24.10 -24.28 -18.10
CA ALA A 7 -22.95 -24.79 -17.38
C ALA A 7 -21.87 -23.72 -17.17
N ALA A 8 -21.64 -22.84 -18.16
CA ALA A 8 -20.71 -21.72 -18.02
C ALA A 8 -21.20 -20.70 -16.98
N LEU A 9 -22.48 -20.33 -17.00
CA LEU A 9 -23.09 -19.44 -16.00
C LEU A 9 -23.00 -19.98 -14.57
N ALA A 10 -23.15 -21.30 -14.38
CA ALA A 10 -23.00 -21.93 -13.07
C ALA A 10 -21.55 -21.84 -12.53
N VAL A 11 -20.54 -21.86 -13.40
CA VAL A 11 -19.12 -21.70 -13.00
C VAL A 11 -18.80 -20.25 -12.65
N LEU A 12 -19.39 -19.27 -13.35
CA LEU A 12 -19.24 -17.85 -13.02
C LEU A 12 -19.83 -17.48 -11.65
N ALA A 13 -20.88 -18.19 -11.21
CA ALA A 13 -21.47 -17.99 -9.87
C ALA A 13 -20.55 -18.45 -8.72
N LEU A 14 -19.46 -19.17 -9.02
CA LEU A 14 -18.46 -19.60 -8.04
C LEU A 14 -17.25 -18.66 -7.97
N ALA A 15 -17.24 -17.55 -8.74
CA ALA A 15 -16.19 -16.56 -8.65
C ALA A 15 -16.34 -15.78 -7.34
N THR A 16 -15.46 -16.04 -6.38
CA THR A 16 -15.32 -15.20 -5.19
C THR A 16 -14.50 -13.96 -5.53
N PRO A 17 -14.89 -12.76 -5.06
CA PRO A 17 -14.02 -11.60 -5.18
C PRO A 17 -12.69 -11.90 -4.48
N ALA A 18 -11.58 -11.66 -5.16
CA ALA A 18 -10.28 -11.67 -4.52
C ALA A 18 -10.14 -10.36 -3.75
N ALA A 19 -10.53 -10.38 -2.47
CA ALA A 19 -10.29 -9.26 -1.56
C ALA A 19 -8.81 -9.24 -1.19
N ALA A 20 -8.08 -8.27 -1.72
CA ALA A 20 -6.65 -8.11 -1.50
C ALA A 20 -6.44 -6.81 -0.75
N HIS A 21 -6.40 -6.90 0.58
CA HIS A 21 -6.19 -5.75 1.43
C HIS A 21 -4.91 -5.01 1.04
N GLU A 22 -5.05 -3.71 0.80
CA GLU A 22 -3.98 -2.81 0.42
C GLU A 22 -3.57 -1.92 1.60
N VAL A 23 -2.33 -1.45 1.59
CA VAL A 23 -1.86 -0.41 2.51
C VAL A 23 -1.62 0.87 1.71
N TRP A 24 -2.33 1.94 2.06
CA TRP A 24 -2.18 3.23 1.37
C TRP A 24 -1.95 4.38 2.34
N LEU A 25 -1.46 5.49 1.77
CA LEU A 25 -1.24 6.75 2.45
C LEU A 25 -2.22 7.79 1.93
N GLU A 26 -2.82 8.54 2.84
CA GLU A 26 -3.51 9.79 2.53
C GLU A 26 -2.81 10.94 3.24
N ARG A 27 -2.80 12.11 2.61
CA ARG A 27 -2.21 13.31 3.21
C ARG A 27 -2.91 14.55 2.71
N ASP A 28 -3.35 15.37 3.66
CA ASP A 28 -3.94 16.68 3.36
C ASP A 28 -2.85 17.75 3.39
N GLY A 29 -2.40 18.15 2.19
CA GLY A 29 -1.37 19.18 2.02
C GLY A 29 -0.06 18.81 2.72
N ALA A 30 0.43 19.72 3.57
CA ALA A 30 1.69 19.56 4.31
C ALA A 30 1.51 19.07 5.76
N GLY A 31 0.30 18.63 6.13
CA GLY A 31 -0.03 18.13 7.46
C GLY A 31 0.41 16.70 7.70
N ALA A 32 -0.16 16.08 8.74
CA ALA A 32 0.02 14.68 9.07
C ALA A 32 -0.46 13.77 7.92
N ALA A 33 0.11 12.57 7.84
CA ALA A 33 -0.31 11.55 6.90
C ALA A 33 -1.09 10.45 7.65
N ARG A 34 -2.04 9.82 6.96
CA ARG A 34 -2.89 8.76 7.47
C ARG A 34 -2.56 7.48 6.71
N VAL A 35 -2.29 6.40 7.45
CA VAL A 35 -2.01 5.08 6.89
C VAL A 35 -3.22 4.19 7.14
N TYR A 36 -3.73 3.60 6.07
CA TYR A 36 -4.87 2.69 6.13
C TYR A 36 -4.45 1.28 5.68
N LEU A 37 -5.23 0.29 6.12
CA LEU A 37 -5.24 -1.08 5.59
C LEU A 37 -6.68 -1.41 5.25
N GLY A 38 -6.93 -2.02 4.09
CA GLY A 38 -8.28 -2.36 3.63
C GLY A 38 -8.44 -2.28 2.12
N GLU A 39 -9.67 -2.02 1.67
CA GLU A 39 -10.04 -1.86 0.26
C GLU A 39 -10.16 -0.36 -0.08
N PRO A 40 -9.19 0.26 -0.78
CA PRO A 40 -9.15 1.72 -0.98
C PRO A 40 -10.29 2.26 -1.85
N ALA A 41 -10.98 1.39 -2.61
CA ALA A 41 -12.16 1.76 -3.38
C ALA A 41 -13.44 1.84 -2.53
N GLU A 42 -13.41 1.36 -1.28
CA GLU A 42 -14.55 1.33 -0.37
C GLU A 42 -14.41 2.36 0.76
N ALA A 43 -15.54 2.72 1.37
CA ALA A 43 -15.50 3.58 2.54
C ALA A 43 -14.91 2.80 3.73
N VAL A 44 -13.90 3.40 4.40
CA VAL A 44 -13.29 2.79 5.58
C VAL A 44 -14.37 2.63 6.68
N PRO A 45 -14.59 1.40 7.19
CA PRO A 45 -15.58 1.16 8.24
C PRO A 45 -15.24 1.91 9.54
N PRO A 46 -16.23 2.20 10.39
CA PRO A 46 -15.96 2.67 11.75
C PRO A 46 -15.10 1.66 12.51
N GLY A 47 -13.89 2.06 12.90
CA GLY A 47 -12.91 1.16 13.54
C GLY A 47 -11.94 0.47 12.56
N GLY A 48 -11.97 0.84 11.29
CA GLY A 48 -11.06 0.35 10.26
C GLY A 48 -11.45 -1.02 9.72
N ASP A 49 -10.63 -1.48 8.78
CA ASP A 49 -10.72 -2.83 8.25
C ASP A 49 -10.51 -3.89 9.36
N PRO A 50 -11.20 -5.05 9.32
CA PRO A 50 -11.00 -6.13 10.30
C PRO A 50 -9.54 -6.57 10.45
N GLU A 51 -8.75 -6.42 9.39
CA GLU A 51 -7.33 -6.76 9.35
C GLU A 51 -6.42 -5.62 9.80
N PHE A 52 -6.95 -4.43 10.13
CA PHE A 52 -6.18 -3.25 10.53
C PHE A 52 -5.22 -3.50 11.72
N ALA A 53 -5.55 -4.45 12.60
CA ALA A 53 -4.70 -4.88 13.70
C ALA A 53 -3.38 -5.57 13.25
N LYS A 54 -3.33 -6.06 12.01
CA LYS A 54 -2.15 -6.70 11.40
C LYS A 54 -1.10 -5.69 10.93
N LEU A 55 -1.49 -4.46 10.60
CA LEU A 55 -0.56 -3.39 10.23
C LEU A 55 0.19 -2.87 11.47
N LYS A 56 1.22 -3.56 11.95
CA LYS A 56 1.79 -3.30 13.29
C LYS A 56 2.94 -2.31 13.29
N THR A 57 3.87 -2.44 12.35
CA THR A 57 5.14 -1.71 12.36
C THR A 57 5.49 -1.13 10.99
N PRO A 58 4.58 -0.38 10.33
CA PRO A 58 4.95 0.31 9.10
C PRO A 58 6.00 1.39 9.40
N ILE A 59 6.87 1.63 8.44
CA ILE A 59 7.85 2.71 8.48
C ILE A 59 7.34 3.80 7.54
N VAL A 60 6.93 4.94 8.10
CA VAL A 60 6.50 6.11 7.33
C VAL A 60 7.59 7.18 7.39
N PHE A 61 7.94 7.77 6.25
CA PHE A 61 9.03 8.74 6.18
C PHE A 61 8.85 9.72 5.01
N THR A 62 9.49 10.88 5.10
CA THR A 62 9.62 11.83 3.98
C THR A 62 10.98 11.65 3.32
N ALA A 63 12.07 11.94 4.04
CA ALA A 63 13.43 11.95 3.49
C ALA A 63 14.09 10.56 3.43
N SER A 64 14.20 9.84 4.56
CA SER A 64 14.88 8.54 4.70
C SER A 64 14.17 7.64 5.73
N GLN A 65 14.24 6.33 5.52
CA GLN A 65 13.74 5.31 6.44
C GLN A 65 14.44 5.32 7.81
N ASP A 66 15.68 5.83 7.90
CA ASP A 66 16.43 5.92 9.16
C ASP A 66 15.85 6.97 10.14
N LYS A 67 14.97 7.84 9.64
CA LYS A 67 14.30 8.88 10.43
C LYS A 67 12.79 8.78 10.24
N PRO A 68 12.17 7.68 10.71
CA PRO A 68 10.74 7.48 10.54
C PRO A 68 9.93 8.52 11.32
N ALA A 69 8.75 8.83 10.81
CA ALA A 69 7.76 9.61 11.52
C ALA A 69 7.23 8.81 12.73
N ALA A 70 6.91 9.51 13.82
CA ALA A 70 6.21 8.90 14.95
C ALA A 70 4.78 8.51 14.51
N LEU A 71 4.34 7.31 14.90
CA LEU A 71 3.03 6.78 14.55
C LEU A 71 2.12 6.73 15.77
N THR A 72 0.88 7.19 15.62
CA THR A 72 -0.19 7.06 16.61
C THR A 72 -1.31 6.22 16.04
N ARG A 73 -1.68 5.13 16.71
CA ARG A 73 -2.83 4.32 16.30
C ARG A 73 -4.13 5.01 16.68
N LYS A 74 -4.97 5.27 15.68
CA LYS A 74 -6.37 5.67 15.84
C LYS A 74 -7.27 4.44 15.67
N ALA A 75 -8.57 4.65 15.70
CA ALA A 75 -9.54 3.56 15.57
C ALA A 75 -9.43 2.85 14.22
N ASP A 76 -9.23 3.61 13.14
CA ASP A 76 -9.36 3.17 11.75
C ASP A 76 -8.11 3.39 10.89
N HIS A 77 -7.10 4.08 11.41
CA HIS A 77 -5.85 4.38 10.71
C HIS A 77 -4.68 4.60 11.67
N LEU A 78 -3.46 4.58 11.14
CA LEU A 78 -2.30 5.12 11.84
C LEU A 78 -2.08 6.56 11.39
N GLU A 79 -1.96 7.47 12.33
CA GLU A 79 -1.58 8.84 12.09
C GLU A 79 -0.05 8.96 12.18
N ALA A 80 0.59 9.38 11.09
CA ALA A 80 2.02 9.64 11.02
C ALA A 80 2.30 11.13 11.21
N ALA A 81 3.11 11.45 12.22
CA ALA A 81 3.54 12.81 12.54
C ALA A 81 4.62 13.30 11.55
N VAL A 82 4.18 13.57 10.32
CA VAL A 82 4.97 14.24 9.28
C VAL A 82 4.56 15.71 9.19
N SER A 83 5.51 16.58 8.83
CA SER A 83 5.26 18.01 8.62
C SER A 83 6.11 18.54 7.47
N GLY A 84 5.62 19.60 6.83
CA GLY A 84 6.33 20.27 5.74
C GLY A 84 6.04 19.68 4.35
N PRO A 85 6.56 20.32 3.29
CA PRO A 85 6.30 19.92 1.92
C PRO A 85 7.01 18.60 1.56
N GLY A 86 6.65 18.05 0.40
CA GLY A 86 7.27 16.85 -0.15
C GLY A 86 6.40 15.61 -0.01
N ASP A 87 6.90 14.53 -0.60
CA ASP A 87 6.15 13.28 -0.72
C ASP A 87 6.41 12.38 0.50
N VAL A 88 5.38 11.65 0.91
CA VAL A 88 5.44 10.72 2.04
C VAL A 88 5.48 9.31 1.49
N ARG A 89 6.34 8.47 2.08
CA ARG A 89 6.53 7.08 1.69
C ARG A 89 6.27 6.18 2.88
N LEU A 90 5.82 4.96 2.57
CA LEU A 90 5.62 3.89 3.52
C LEU A 90 6.25 2.60 2.99
N VAL A 91 6.85 1.85 3.91
CA VAL A 91 7.14 0.43 3.72
C VAL A 91 6.58 -0.37 4.90
N ASP A 92 5.95 -1.51 4.61
CA ASP A 92 5.48 -2.45 5.63
C ASP A 92 5.60 -3.89 5.17
N GLY A 93 6.10 -4.77 6.05
CA GLY A 93 6.09 -6.22 5.86
C GLY A 93 5.43 -6.96 7.01
N SER A 94 4.60 -6.27 7.79
CA SER A 94 4.04 -6.78 9.05
C SER A 94 2.62 -7.34 8.92
N VAL A 95 1.88 -6.94 7.87
CA VAL A 95 0.49 -7.40 7.64
C VAL A 95 0.40 -8.93 7.55
N PHE A 96 1.34 -9.58 6.88
CA PHE A 96 1.38 -11.03 6.77
C PHE A 96 2.63 -11.60 7.43
N ALA A 97 2.43 -12.62 8.27
CA ALA A 97 3.55 -13.44 8.73
C ALA A 97 4.19 -14.17 7.54
N PRO A 98 5.52 -14.36 7.51
CA PRO A 98 6.15 -15.15 6.47
C PRO A 98 5.56 -16.56 6.37
N TRP A 99 5.39 -17.06 5.14
CA TRP A 99 4.86 -18.40 4.86
C TRP A 99 5.89 -19.27 4.15
N LYS A 100 5.71 -20.59 4.17
CA LYS A 100 6.57 -21.50 3.40
C LYS A 100 6.13 -21.47 1.93
N GLY A 101 7.03 -21.02 1.07
CA GLY A 101 6.89 -21.00 -0.37
C GLY A 101 7.08 -22.36 -1.03
N ASN A 102 6.81 -22.41 -2.33
CA ASN A 102 7.01 -23.59 -3.16
C ASN A 102 8.51 -23.83 -3.37
N GLY A 103 9.09 -24.74 -2.59
CA GLY A 103 10.55 -24.94 -2.51
C GLY A 103 11.11 -24.86 -1.08
N GLY A 104 10.26 -24.60 -0.09
CA GLY A 104 10.63 -24.64 1.33
C GLY A 104 11.30 -23.38 1.87
N ALA A 105 11.58 -22.39 1.01
CA ALA A 105 12.00 -21.06 1.42
C ALA A 105 10.84 -20.31 2.11
N LEU A 106 11.16 -19.38 3.00
CA LEU A 106 10.15 -18.46 3.54
C LEU A 106 9.91 -17.33 2.54
N GLU A 107 8.64 -17.04 2.30
CA GLU A 107 8.12 -15.94 1.48
C GLU A 107 7.36 -14.95 2.37
N GLY A 108 7.24 -13.71 1.91
CA GLY A 108 6.57 -12.64 2.65
C GLY A 108 6.05 -11.57 1.70
N ALA A 109 5.05 -10.82 2.14
CA ALA A 109 4.53 -9.66 1.42
C ALA A 109 5.22 -8.38 1.93
N MET A 110 5.53 -7.47 1.02
CA MET A 110 6.07 -6.14 1.32
C MET A 110 5.22 -5.09 0.61
N TYR A 111 4.60 -4.22 1.38
CA TYR A 111 3.84 -3.08 0.92
C TYR A 111 4.75 -1.87 0.77
N HIS A 112 4.57 -1.16 -0.33
CA HIS A 112 5.25 0.09 -0.64
C HIS A 112 4.19 1.08 -1.08
N ALA A 113 4.09 2.23 -0.41
CA ALA A 113 3.12 3.26 -0.74
C ALA A 113 3.77 4.64 -0.77
N ARG A 114 3.19 5.52 -1.58
CA ARG A 114 3.60 6.91 -1.72
C ARG A 114 2.39 7.82 -1.79
N ALA A 115 2.38 8.88 -0.98
CA ALA A 115 1.45 9.99 -1.10
C ALA A 115 2.20 11.22 -1.63
N GLY A 116 1.70 11.77 -2.74
CA GLY A 116 2.30 12.92 -3.41
C GLY A 116 3.12 12.56 -4.66
N ARG A 117 3.29 13.56 -5.52
CA ARG A 117 4.00 13.47 -6.80
C ARG A 117 4.91 14.67 -7.04
N SER A 118 5.35 15.34 -5.98
CA SER A 118 6.18 16.53 -6.09
C SER A 118 7.66 16.21 -6.33
N GLU A 119 8.11 15.00 -5.98
CA GLU A 119 9.50 14.58 -6.08
C GLU A 119 9.74 13.60 -7.23
N THR A 120 10.86 13.67 -7.94
CA THR A 120 11.20 12.67 -8.99
C THR A 120 12.06 11.52 -8.45
N ARG A 121 12.61 11.66 -7.24
CA ARG A 121 13.46 10.63 -6.63
C ARG A 121 12.65 9.43 -6.16
N THR A 122 13.35 8.31 -6.06
CA THR A 122 12.90 7.08 -5.40
C THR A 122 13.66 6.88 -4.08
N ALA A 123 12.98 6.39 -3.05
CA ALA A 123 13.52 6.04 -1.75
C ALA A 123 12.89 4.76 -1.14
N LEU A 124 12.06 4.04 -1.91
CA LEU A 124 11.61 2.68 -1.63
C LEU A 124 12.34 1.68 -2.55
N ASP A 125 12.36 0.41 -2.14
CA ASP A 125 12.94 -0.68 -2.94
C ASP A 125 12.15 -0.89 -4.23
N LEU A 126 10.82 -0.80 -4.18
CA LEU A 126 9.95 -0.74 -5.34
C LEU A 126 9.14 0.56 -5.25
N GLU A 127 9.27 1.44 -6.24
CA GLU A 127 8.59 2.74 -6.21
C GLU A 127 8.10 3.18 -7.58
N ILE A 128 6.93 3.80 -7.61
CA ILE A 128 6.44 4.58 -8.75
C ILE A 128 6.72 6.06 -8.46
N ALA A 129 7.48 6.71 -9.33
CA ALA A 129 7.83 8.12 -9.21
C ALA A 129 7.51 8.88 -10.51
N PRO A 130 7.07 10.15 -10.43
CA PRO A 130 6.80 10.95 -11.61
C PRO A 130 8.11 11.33 -12.30
N VAL A 131 8.11 11.41 -13.64
CA VAL A 131 9.31 11.76 -14.42
C VAL A 131 9.72 13.23 -14.27
N ALA A 132 8.77 14.08 -13.87
CA ALA A 132 8.96 15.48 -13.49
C ALA A 132 8.02 15.82 -12.32
N PRO A 133 8.31 16.83 -11.49
CA PRO A 133 7.40 17.24 -10.42
C PRO A 133 5.97 17.46 -10.94
N ASN A 134 5.01 16.79 -10.31
CA ASN A 134 3.57 16.83 -10.62
C ASN A 134 3.16 16.28 -12.00
N SER A 135 4.04 15.52 -12.66
CA SER A 135 3.71 14.88 -13.95
C SER A 135 2.65 13.79 -13.82
N ASP A 136 1.94 13.53 -14.93
CA ASP A 136 1.09 12.36 -15.14
C ASP A 136 1.85 11.21 -15.83
N ALA A 137 3.14 11.39 -16.11
CA ALA A 137 4.03 10.33 -16.58
C ALA A 137 4.93 9.84 -15.43
N PHE A 138 5.07 8.53 -15.32
CA PHE A 138 5.73 7.86 -14.20
C PHE A 138 6.77 6.86 -14.69
N VAL A 139 7.76 6.63 -13.83
CA VAL A 139 8.71 5.51 -13.93
C VAL A 139 8.46 4.57 -12.76
N VAL A 140 8.48 3.27 -13.03
CA VAL A 140 8.56 2.24 -11.99
C VAL A 140 10.03 1.90 -11.81
N ALA A 141 10.51 1.97 -10.58
CA ALA A 141 11.90 1.66 -10.26
C ALA A 141 11.98 0.54 -9.24
N TYR A 142 12.96 -0.35 -9.43
CA TYR A 142 13.39 -1.32 -8.45
C TYR A 142 14.83 -1.04 -8.02
N LYS A 143 15.05 -0.83 -6.73
CA LYS A 143 16.34 -0.51 -6.12
C LYS A 143 17.04 0.67 -6.80
N GLY A 144 16.26 1.73 -7.06
CA GLY A 144 16.71 2.96 -7.70
C GLY A 144 17.00 2.84 -9.20
N LYS A 145 16.66 1.72 -9.84
CA LYS A 145 16.83 1.52 -11.29
C LYS A 145 15.46 1.37 -11.95
N PRO A 146 15.21 2.04 -13.10
CA PRO A 146 14.00 1.78 -13.88
C PRO A 146 13.83 0.30 -14.23
N LEU A 147 12.59 -0.19 -14.14
CA LEU A 147 12.19 -1.52 -14.63
C LEU A 147 11.91 -1.52 -16.13
#